data_AF-A0A170V5I8-F1
#
_entry.id   AF-A0A170V5I8-F1
#
_cell.length_a   1.000
_cell.length_b   1.000
_cell.length_c   1.000
_cell.angle_alpha   90.00
_cell.angle_beta   90.00
_cell.angle_gamma   90.00
#
_symmetry.space_group_name_H-M   'P 1'
#
loop_
_entity.id
_entity.type
_entity.pdbx_description
1 polymer ?
#
loop_
_entity_poly.entity_id
_entity_poly.type
_entity_poly.pdbx_seq_one_letter_code
_entity_poly.pdbx_strand_id
1 'polypeptide(L)'
;ITMLQQWSVELGSPLPQSTLWERSIQSASKCQSSNLNVSPTLLGERHAPNELAYVNNINPGNLSLGHVFRAICAGVVKNLYSIMPRAVLIENNISRILGIGSALSRNQVLQEEVKSLYQLPIIFEGKGDAALGAALAALKLLNLKFQHHHIDNHI
;
A
#
# COMPACT_ATOMS: atom_id res chain seq x y z
N ILE A 1 13.01 -5.45 0.00
CA ILE A 1 13.42 -6.29 -1.16
C ILE A 1 14.90 -6.14 -1.49
N THR A 2 15.45 -4.93 -1.53
CA THR A 2 16.90 -4.71 -1.75
C THR A 2 17.79 -5.53 -0.82
N MET A 3 17.45 -5.59 0.48
CA MET A 3 18.16 -6.45 1.44
C MET A 3 18.13 -7.94 1.03
N LEU A 4 16.98 -8.48 0.63
CA LEU A 4 16.88 -9.88 0.19
C LEU A 4 17.69 -10.14 -1.09
N GLN A 5 17.77 -9.16 -1.98
CA GLN A 5 18.61 -9.26 -3.17
C GLN A 5 20.08 -9.34 -2.78
N GLN A 6 20.51 -8.48 -1.87
CA GLN A 6 21.88 -8.48 -1.36
C GLN A 6 22.23 -9.82 -0.70
N TRP A 7 21.36 -10.35 0.16
CA TRP A 7 21.55 -11.68 0.74
C TRP A 7 21.59 -12.79 -0.31
N SER A 8 20.77 -12.70 -1.37
CA SER A 8 20.81 -13.70 -2.45
C SER A 8 22.18 -13.74 -3.14
N VAL A 9 22.84 -12.59 -3.29
CA VAL A 9 24.20 -12.49 -3.82
C VAL A 9 25.21 -13.10 -2.83
N GLU A 10 25.12 -12.72 -1.56
CA GLU A 10 26.04 -13.20 -0.51
C GLU A 10 25.96 -14.71 -0.29
N LEU A 11 24.78 -15.29 -0.43
CA LEU A 11 24.54 -16.74 -0.33
C LEU A 11 24.87 -17.51 -1.62
N GLY A 12 25.36 -16.83 -2.67
CA GLY A 12 25.78 -17.47 -3.92
C GLY A 12 24.63 -17.85 -4.87
N SER A 13 23.43 -17.32 -4.68
CA SER A 13 22.26 -17.55 -5.54
C SER A 13 21.61 -16.21 -5.95
N PRO A 14 22.27 -15.41 -6.80
CA PRO A 14 21.78 -14.08 -7.15
C PRO A 14 20.44 -14.16 -7.87
N LEU A 15 19.44 -13.43 -7.36
CA LEU A 15 18.11 -13.36 -7.95
C LEU A 15 17.71 -11.91 -8.30
N PRO A 16 16.99 -11.69 -9.42
CA PRO A 16 16.41 -10.39 -9.72
C PRO A 16 15.43 -9.92 -8.64
N GLN A 17 15.32 -8.60 -8.43
CA GLN A 17 14.36 -8.03 -7.47
C GLN A 17 12.91 -8.41 -7.79
N SER A 18 12.54 -8.48 -9.07
CA SER A 18 11.20 -8.90 -9.51
C SER A 18 10.88 -10.32 -9.04
N THR A 19 11.82 -11.25 -9.24
CA THR A 19 11.69 -12.65 -8.80
C THR A 19 11.59 -12.75 -7.27
N LEU A 20 12.40 -12.00 -6.53
CA LEU A 20 12.34 -11.97 -5.06
C LEU A 20 11.01 -11.41 -4.55
N TRP A 21 10.50 -10.34 -5.19
CA TRP A 21 9.20 -9.76 -4.88
C TRP A 21 8.07 -10.76 -5.11
N GLU A 22 8.02 -11.38 -6.29
CA GLU A 22 7.00 -12.38 -6.64
C GLU A 22 7.05 -13.59 -5.69
N ARG A 23 8.24 -14.13 -5.41
CA ARG A 23 8.41 -15.25 -4.47
C ARG A 23 8.02 -14.89 -3.04
N SER A 24 8.27 -13.65 -2.61
CA SER A 24 7.86 -13.17 -1.27
C SER A 24 6.34 -13.14 -1.15
N ILE A 25 5.64 -12.58 -2.16
CA ILE A 25 4.18 -12.56 -2.21
C ILE A 25 3.61 -13.98 -2.25
N GLN A 26 4.13 -14.85 -3.13
CA GLN A 26 3.67 -16.24 -3.25
C GLN A 26 3.90 -17.06 -1.98
N SER A 27 5.00 -16.81 -1.27
CA SER A 27 5.29 -17.50 0.00
C SER A 27 4.35 -17.02 1.09
N ALA A 28 4.12 -15.71 1.18
CA ALA A 28 3.26 -15.10 2.19
C ALA A 28 1.78 -15.45 2.00
N SER A 29 1.30 -15.58 0.76
CA SER A 29 -0.08 -15.99 0.50
C SER A 29 -0.39 -17.43 0.92
N LYS A 30 0.63 -18.26 1.13
CA LYS A 30 0.47 -19.64 1.65
C LYS A 30 0.43 -19.69 3.17
N CYS A 31 0.87 -18.63 3.86
CA CYS A 31 0.83 -18.53 5.31
C CYS A 31 -0.52 -17.95 5.72
N GLN A 32 -1.42 -18.68 6.39
CA GLN A 32 -2.74 -18.14 6.77
C GLN A 32 -2.67 -17.01 7.81
N SER A 33 -1.72 -17.08 8.75
CA SER A 33 -1.46 -16.03 9.73
C SER A 33 -0.01 -16.09 10.20
N SER A 34 0.47 -15.00 10.79
CA SER A 34 1.76 -14.95 11.47
C SER A 34 1.57 -14.23 12.80
N ASN A 35 2.04 -14.83 13.88
CA ASN A 35 2.07 -14.17 15.18
C ASN A 35 3.29 -13.23 15.32
N LEU A 36 4.20 -13.22 14.33
CA LEU A 36 5.27 -12.24 14.24
C LEU A 36 4.66 -10.85 14.06
N ASN A 37 5.12 -9.89 14.84
CA ASN A 37 4.65 -8.51 14.75
C ASN A 37 5.78 -7.60 14.29
N VAL A 38 5.50 -6.82 13.26
CA VAL A 38 6.47 -5.92 12.63
C VAL A 38 5.89 -4.50 12.66
N SER A 39 6.63 -3.58 13.29
CA SER A 39 6.42 -2.14 13.09
C SER A 39 7.28 -1.68 11.90
N PRO A 40 6.68 -1.15 10.82
CA PRO A 40 7.39 -0.86 9.56
C PRO A 40 8.02 0.54 9.52
N THR A 41 8.20 1.21 10.65
CA THR A 41 8.62 2.62 10.79
C THR A 41 10.13 2.83 10.59
N LEU A 42 10.73 2.17 9.58
CA LEU A 42 12.19 2.17 9.33
C LEU A 42 12.78 3.57 9.10
N LEU A 43 11.97 4.51 8.61
CA LEU A 43 12.36 5.89 8.30
C LEU A 43 11.67 6.91 9.21
N GLY A 44 11.11 6.45 10.34
CA GLY A 44 10.20 7.23 11.17
C GLY A 44 8.85 7.49 10.50
N GLU A 45 7.94 8.06 11.27
CA GLU A 45 6.64 8.51 10.79
C GLU A 45 6.61 10.02 10.64
N ARG A 46 5.73 10.54 9.77
CA ARG A 46 5.64 12.01 9.54
C ARG A 46 5.31 12.79 10.82
N HIS A 47 4.50 12.19 11.68
CA HIS A 47 4.10 12.77 12.95
C HIS A 47 5.07 12.41 14.10
N ALA A 48 5.92 11.40 13.92
CA ALA A 48 6.89 10.93 14.91
C ALA A 48 8.22 10.51 14.22
N PRO A 49 9.08 11.47 13.82
CA PRO A 49 10.26 11.17 13.00
C PRO A 49 11.32 10.32 13.70
N ASN A 50 11.30 10.29 15.04
CA ASN A 50 12.25 9.53 15.86
C ASN A 50 11.75 8.11 16.19
N GLU A 51 10.54 7.75 15.77
CA GLU A 51 10.05 6.37 15.93
C GLU A 51 10.84 5.42 15.02
N LEU A 52 11.22 4.26 15.54
CA LEU A 52 12.01 3.28 14.81
C LEU A 52 11.25 1.97 14.66
N ALA A 53 11.52 1.29 13.55
CA ALA A 53 10.99 -0.05 13.31
C ALA A 53 11.44 -1.04 14.38
N TYR A 54 10.57 -2.00 14.67
CA TYR A 54 10.89 -3.14 15.53
C TYR A 54 10.18 -4.39 15.04
N VAL A 55 10.71 -5.53 15.48
CA VAL A 55 10.08 -6.84 15.28
C VAL A 55 10.00 -7.53 16.64
N ASN A 56 8.84 -8.04 17.00
CA ASN A 56 8.66 -8.79 18.25
C ASN A 56 7.83 -10.06 18.05
N ASN A 57 7.78 -10.88 19.12
CA ASN A 57 7.18 -12.22 19.11
C ASN A 57 7.84 -13.19 18.11
N ILE A 58 9.16 -13.08 17.96
CA ILE A 58 9.96 -14.00 17.12
C ILE A 58 9.99 -15.39 17.77
N ASN A 59 9.74 -16.42 16.98
CA ASN A 59 9.89 -17.81 17.37
C ASN A 59 10.38 -18.66 16.18
N PRO A 60 10.87 -19.89 16.40
CA PRO A 60 11.40 -20.73 15.32
C PRO A 60 10.38 -21.02 14.19
N GLY A 61 9.08 -20.93 14.46
CA GLY A 61 8.01 -21.22 13.50
C GLY A 61 7.60 -20.06 12.59
N ASN A 62 8.00 -18.82 12.88
CA ASN A 62 7.48 -17.62 12.20
C ASN A 62 8.52 -16.81 11.42
N LEU A 63 9.71 -17.37 11.20
CA LEU A 63 10.82 -16.71 10.48
C LEU A 63 10.97 -17.14 9.02
N SER A 64 10.06 -17.93 8.47
CA SER A 64 10.09 -18.22 7.03
C SER A 64 9.81 -16.95 6.22
N LEU A 65 10.29 -16.90 4.97
CA LEU A 65 10.07 -15.76 4.07
C LEU A 65 8.59 -15.34 3.99
N GLY A 66 7.69 -16.33 3.94
CA GLY A 66 6.25 -16.08 3.90
C GLY A 66 5.71 -15.45 5.18
N HIS A 67 6.08 -15.97 6.35
CA HIS A 67 5.62 -15.42 7.64
C HIS A 67 6.14 -14.01 7.89
N VAL A 68 7.42 -13.77 7.59
CA VAL A 68 8.05 -12.44 7.75
C VAL A 68 7.40 -11.44 6.79
N PHE A 69 7.26 -11.79 5.51
CA PHE A 69 6.67 -10.88 4.53
C PHE A 69 5.19 -10.61 4.81
N ARG A 70 4.41 -11.61 5.26
CA ARG A 70 3.03 -11.41 5.70
C ARG A 70 2.95 -10.48 6.92
N ALA A 71 3.81 -10.67 7.92
CA ALA A 71 3.88 -9.82 9.09
C ALA A 71 4.25 -8.36 8.75
N ILE A 72 5.17 -8.16 7.79
CA ILE A 72 5.50 -6.82 7.26
C ILE A 72 4.26 -6.19 6.60
N CYS A 73 3.55 -6.93 5.75
CA CYS A 73 2.34 -6.44 5.09
C CYS A 73 1.26 -6.05 6.13
N ALA A 74 1.01 -6.91 7.11
CA ALA A 74 0.10 -6.63 8.21
C ALA A 74 0.53 -5.41 9.03
N GLY A 75 1.84 -5.27 9.30
CA GLY A 75 2.43 -4.11 9.98
C GLY A 75 2.18 -2.79 9.24
N VAL A 76 2.42 -2.77 7.92
CA VAL A 76 2.14 -1.60 7.06
C VAL A 76 0.67 -1.20 7.14
N VAL A 77 -0.24 -2.17 7.02
CA VAL A 77 -1.68 -1.89 7.06
C VAL A 77 -2.14 -1.44 8.45
N LYS A 78 -1.61 -2.05 9.52
CA LYS A 78 -1.88 -1.61 10.90
C LYS A 78 -1.38 -0.20 11.17
N ASN A 79 -0.21 0.16 10.67
CA ASN A 79 0.34 1.51 10.79
C ASN A 79 -0.51 2.55 10.03
N LEU A 80 -1.05 2.21 8.86
CA LEU A 80 -2.02 3.08 8.17
C LEU A 80 -3.33 3.23 8.96
N TYR A 81 -3.82 2.12 9.52
CA TYR A 81 -5.06 2.10 10.28
C TYR A 81 -4.96 2.87 11.60
N SER A 82 -3.81 2.92 12.26
CA SER A 82 -3.63 3.74 13.47
C SER A 82 -3.78 5.23 13.18
N ILE A 83 -3.37 5.68 11.99
CA ILE A 83 -3.46 7.08 11.55
C ILE A 83 -4.88 7.41 11.06
N MET A 84 -5.51 6.49 10.33
CA MET A 84 -6.84 6.66 9.78
C MET A 84 -7.71 5.41 10.04
N PRO A 85 -8.28 5.30 11.25
CA PRO A 85 -9.12 4.15 11.61
C PRO A 85 -10.42 4.09 10.83
N ARG A 86 -11.00 2.89 10.72
CA ARG A 86 -12.33 2.67 10.11
C ARG A 86 -13.41 3.57 10.70
N ALA A 87 -13.40 3.80 12.02
CA ALA A 87 -14.38 4.64 12.70
C ALA A 87 -14.43 6.06 12.10
N VAL A 88 -13.25 6.68 11.91
CA VAL A 88 -13.11 8.00 11.29
C VAL A 88 -13.71 8.01 9.88
N LEU A 89 -13.49 6.96 9.09
CA LEU A 89 -14.06 6.87 7.74
C LEU A 89 -15.59 6.84 7.77
N ILE A 90 -16.18 6.05 8.67
CA ILE A 90 -17.64 5.91 8.78
C ILE A 90 -18.28 7.20 9.31
N GLU A 91 -17.70 7.81 10.32
CA GLU A 91 -18.14 9.10 10.88
C GLU A 91 -18.15 10.21 9.82
N ASN A 92 -17.28 10.09 8.81
CA ASN A 92 -17.20 11.01 7.67
C ASN A 92 -17.98 10.53 6.43
N ASN A 93 -18.91 9.57 6.58
CA ASN A 93 -19.76 9.04 5.51
C ASN A 93 -18.97 8.47 4.31
N ILE A 94 -17.75 7.99 4.54
CA ILE A 94 -16.95 7.34 3.50
C ILE A 94 -17.51 5.94 3.24
N SER A 95 -18.01 5.72 2.04
CA SER A 95 -18.68 4.48 1.64
C SER A 95 -17.74 3.45 0.98
N ARG A 96 -16.55 3.86 0.55
CA ARG A 96 -15.57 2.99 -0.11
C ARG A 96 -14.14 3.53 -0.02
N ILE A 97 -13.17 2.64 -0.15
CA ILE A 97 -11.74 2.95 -0.26
C ILE A 97 -11.29 2.64 -1.69
N LEU A 98 -10.50 3.54 -2.27
CA LEU A 98 -9.81 3.30 -3.53
C LEU A 98 -8.33 3.02 -3.24
N GLY A 99 -7.89 1.78 -3.48
CA GLY A 99 -6.51 1.35 -3.31
C GLY A 99 -5.73 1.49 -4.62
N ILE A 100 -4.89 2.51 -4.72
CA ILE A 100 -4.04 2.78 -5.89
C ILE A 100 -2.55 2.53 -5.58
N GLY A 101 -1.75 2.43 -6.64
CA GLY A 101 -0.30 2.25 -6.56
C GLY A 101 0.15 0.80 -6.75
N SER A 102 1.30 0.64 -7.40
CA SER A 102 1.80 -0.66 -7.87
C SER A 102 2.11 -1.65 -6.74
N ALA A 103 2.55 -1.15 -5.59
CA ALA A 103 2.85 -1.99 -4.43
C ALA A 103 1.58 -2.67 -3.87
N LEU A 104 0.47 -1.94 -3.77
CA LEU A 104 -0.81 -2.48 -3.29
C LEU A 104 -1.54 -3.29 -4.37
N SER A 105 -1.61 -2.77 -5.60
CA SER A 105 -2.38 -3.41 -6.67
C SER A 105 -1.80 -4.76 -7.13
N ARG A 106 -0.49 -4.97 -6.95
CA ARG A 106 0.20 -6.22 -7.32
C ARG A 106 0.50 -7.16 -6.15
N ASN A 107 0.11 -6.80 -4.93
CA ASN A 107 0.39 -7.60 -3.73
C ASN A 107 -0.92 -8.06 -3.07
N GLN A 108 -1.32 -9.30 -3.37
CA GLN A 108 -2.54 -9.89 -2.83
C GLN A 108 -2.55 -9.96 -1.30
N VAL A 109 -1.38 -10.11 -0.66
CA VAL A 109 -1.28 -10.16 0.81
C VAL A 109 -1.60 -8.80 1.41
N LEU A 110 -1.06 -7.70 0.86
CA LEU A 110 -1.47 -6.35 1.28
C LEU A 110 -2.97 -6.13 1.07
N GLN A 111 -3.53 -6.57 -0.06
CA GLN A 111 -4.96 -6.43 -0.34
C GLN A 111 -5.83 -7.16 0.67
N GLU A 112 -5.46 -8.38 1.07
CA GLU A 112 -6.12 -9.16 2.11
C GLU A 112 -6.08 -8.45 3.46
N GLU A 113 -4.91 -7.96 3.87
CA GLU A 113 -4.74 -7.28 5.16
C GLU A 113 -5.56 -5.98 5.21
N VAL A 114 -5.56 -5.16 4.14
CA VAL A 114 -6.37 -3.92 4.07
C VAL A 114 -7.87 -4.27 4.14
N LYS A 115 -8.33 -5.25 3.35
CA LYS A 115 -9.74 -5.69 3.39
C LYS A 115 -10.15 -6.17 4.78
N SER A 116 -9.31 -6.98 5.42
CA SER A 116 -9.56 -7.54 6.73
C SER A 116 -9.67 -6.46 7.81
N LEU A 117 -8.79 -5.46 7.78
CA LEU A 117 -8.72 -4.44 8.82
C LEU A 117 -9.75 -3.31 8.64
N TYR A 118 -9.97 -2.86 7.39
CA TYR A 118 -10.89 -1.75 7.13
C TYR A 118 -12.36 -2.16 7.00
N GLN A 119 -12.67 -3.38 6.53
CA GLN A 119 -14.04 -3.90 6.42
C GLN A 119 -15.02 -2.89 5.78
N LEU A 120 -14.54 -2.22 4.73
CA LEU A 120 -15.30 -1.34 3.85
C LEU A 120 -15.11 -1.84 2.41
N PRO A 121 -16.01 -1.51 1.47
CA PRO A 121 -15.78 -1.79 0.06
C PRO A 121 -14.44 -1.20 -0.40
N ILE A 122 -13.54 -2.04 -0.92
CA ILE A 122 -12.24 -1.61 -1.44
C ILE A 122 -12.11 -1.99 -2.90
N ILE A 123 -11.81 -1.00 -3.73
CA ILE A 123 -11.55 -1.20 -5.15
C ILE A 123 -10.06 -0.98 -5.37
N PHE A 124 -9.39 -1.99 -5.92
CA PHE A 124 -7.98 -1.88 -6.30
C PHE A 124 -7.91 -1.54 -7.79
N GLU A 125 -7.33 -0.39 -8.11
CA GLU A 125 -7.25 0.09 -9.49
C GLU A 125 -5.79 0.35 -9.86
N GLY A 126 -5.37 -0.23 -10.99
CA GLY A 126 -4.00 -0.12 -11.48
C GLY A 126 -3.79 0.96 -12.54
N LYS A 127 -4.85 1.69 -12.93
CA LYS A 127 -4.84 2.56 -14.13
C LYS A 127 -5.01 4.06 -13.83
N GLY A 128 -5.27 4.44 -12.59
CA GLY A 128 -5.34 5.85 -12.19
C GLY A 128 -3.97 6.33 -11.72
N ASP A 129 -3.41 7.33 -12.40
CA ASP A 129 -2.21 8.03 -11.95
C ASP A 129 -2.44 9.56 -11.85
N ALA A 130 -1.44 10.25 -11.29
CA ALA A 130 -1.51 11.69 -11.11
C ALA A 130 -1.56 12.45 -12.45
N ALA A 131 -1.00 11.89 -13.53
CA ALA A 131 -0.99 12.52 -14.84
C ALA A 131 -2.39 12.55 -15.47
N LEU A 132 -3.15 11.45 -15.35
CA LEU A 132 -4.56 11.41 -15.74
C LEU A 132 -5.38 12.44 -14.97
N GLY A 133 -5.16 12.54 -13.65
CA GLY A 133 -5.81 13.56 -12.81
C GLY A 133 -5.51 14.99 -13.28
N ALA A 134 -4.25 15.28 -13.60
CA ALA A 134 -3.83 16.58 -14.13
C ALA A 134 -4.47 16.90 -15.48
N ALA A 135 -4.54 15.91 -16.40
CA ALA A 135 -5.18 16.08 -17.69
C ALA A 135 -6.69 16.36 -17.57
N LEU A 136 -7.39 15.64 -16.70
CA LEU A 136 -8.81 15.87 -16.41
C LEU A 136 -9.06 17.26 -15.81
N ALA A 137 -8.19 17.71 -14.90
CA ALA A 137 -8.26 19.05 -14.33
C ALA A 137 -8.07 20.14 -15.40
N ALA A 138 -7.10 19.96 -16.30
CA ALA A 138 -6.86 20.88 -17.42
C ALA A 138 -8.07 20.93 -18.38
N LEU A 139 -8.64 19.78 -18.74
CA LEU A 139 -9.84 19.70 -19.59
C LEU A 139 -11.03 20.42 -18.95
N LYS A 140 -11.24 20.24 -17.63
CA LYS A 140 -12.32 20.94 -16.91
C LYS A 140 -12.15 22.45 -16.99
N LEU A 141 -10.94 22.96 -16.84
CA LEU A 141 -10.63 24.40 -16.93
C LEU A 141 -10.84 24.94 -18.36
N LEU A 142 -10.44 24.18 -19.37
CA LEU A 142 -10.66 24.54 -20.77
C LEU A 142 -12.16 24.62 -21.09
N ASN A 143 -12.94 23.62 -20.69
CA ASN A 143 -14.39 23.61 -20.92
C ASN A 143 -15.12 24.78 -20.23
N LEU A 144 -14.68 25.19 -19.04
CA LEU A 144 -15.22 26.38 -18.36
C LEU A 144 -14.91 27.67 -19.12
N LYS A 145 -13.71 27.79 -19.71
CA LYS A 145 -13.35 28.97 -20.53
C LYS A 145 -14.18 29.07 -21.81
N PHE A 146 -14.46 27.95 -22.48
CA PHE A 146 -15.31 27.94 -23.68
C PHE A 146 -16.77 28.28 -23.39
N GLN A 147 -17.29 27.93 -22.20
CA GLN A 147 -18.65 28.34 -21.79
C GLN A 147 -18.74 29.84 -21.48
N HIS A 148 -17.71 30.47 -20.94
CA HIS A 148 -17.73 31.91 -20.69
C HIS A 148 -17.53 32.74 -21.97
N HIS A 149 -16.71 32.30 -22.92
CA HIS A 149 -16.54 33.01 -24.20
C HIS A 149 -17.78 32.98 -25.12
N HIS A 150 -18.72 32.06 -24.89
CA HIS A 150 -19.98 32.02 -25.64
C HIS A 150 -21.06 32.97 -25.10
N ILE A 151 -20.91 33.49 -23.87
CA ILE A 151 -21.85 34.45 -23.25
C ILE A 151 -21.47 35.89 -23.62
N ASP A 152 -20.18 36.16 -23.86
CA ASP A 152 -19.69 37.52 -24.15
C ASP A 152 -19.87 37.97 -25.61
N ASN A 153 -20.38 37.11 -26.51
CA ASN A 153 -20.59 37.40 -27.94
C ASN A 153 -22.05 37.74 -28.32
N HIS A 154 -22.91 38.05 -27.34
CA HIS A 154 -24.32 38.42 -27.56
C HIS A 154 -24.74 39.74 -26.87
N ILE A 155 -23.89 40.76 -26.96
CA ILE A 155 -24.24 42.17 -26.75
C ILE A 155 -23.68 42.97 -27.93
#